data_AF-A0A6M3L2H9-F1
#
_entry.id   AF-A0A6M3L2H9-F1
#
_cell.length_a   1.000
_cell.length_b   1.000
_cell.length_c   1.000
_cell.angle_alpha   90.00
_cell.angle_beta   90.00
_cell.angle_gamma   90.00
#
_symmetry.space_group_name_H-M   'P 1'
#
loop_
_entity.id
_entity.type
_entity.pdbx_description
1 polymer ?
#
loop_
_entity_poly.entity_id
_entity_poly.type
_entity_poly.pdbx_seq_one_letter_code
_entity_poly.pdbx_strand_id
1 'polypeptide(L)'
;MATNLIYQKPETTITFQDSSGDAAITLANLAAGAGRVSAQYDRGAGSKAMRLKWEAAMKAGATVVVGAVYRIYATAGTVNTYADYLADAGIATETMFSNFWLIGHVVCSIVTSGTVFYGNGVIEMPGRYVNVGLWNATGAILTNTANVNWIKLTPFPDEIQAAA
;
A
#
# COMPACT_ATOMS: atom_id res chain seq x y z
N MET A 1 -28.68 -24.41 -15.22
CA MET A 1 -27.64 -23.47 -15.70
C MET A 1 -26.30 -24.01 -15.25
N ALA A 2 -25.34 -24.20 -16.14
CA ALA A 2 -23.99 -24.61 -15.73
C ALA A 2 -23.27 -23.42 -15.10
N THR A 3 -22.68 -23.60 -13.93
CA THR A 3 -21.89 -22.56 -13.25
C THR A 3 -20.54 -22.44 -13.96
N ASN A 4 -20.26 -21.30 -14.58
CA ASN A 4 -18.93 -21.00 -15.10
C ASN A 4 -18.04 -20.43 -13.99
N LEU A 5 -16.82 -20.96 -13.88
CA LEU A 5 -15.77 -20.40 -13.04
C LEU A 5 -15.03 -19.30 -13.83
N ILE A 6 -14.73 -18.18 -13.16
CA ILE A 6 -13.86 -17.13 -13.68
C ILE A 6 -12.55 -17.22 -12.90
N TYR A 7 -11.46 -17.55 -13.59
CA TYR A 7 -10.14 -17.59 -12.99
C TYR A 7 -9.52 -16.19 -12.96
N GLN A 8 -8.51 -16.00 -12.11
CA GLN A 8 -7.75 -14.76 -12.03
C GLN A 8 -6.35 -14.99 -12.57
N LYS A 9 -5.80 -14.00 -13.27
CA LYS A 9 -4.44 -14.02 -13.82
C LYS A 9 -3.57 -13.00 -13.08
N PRO A 10 -2.88 -13.36 -11.99
CA PRO A 10 -1.95 -12.44 -11.33
C PRO A 10 -0.86 -11.93 -12.29
N GLU A 11 -0.61 -10.63 -12.25
CA GLU A 11 0.44 -9.96 -13.02
C GLU A 11 1.64 -9.60 -12.14
N THR A 12 2.63 -8.91 -12.71
CA THR A 12 3.81 -8.43 -11.98
C THR A 12 3.41 -7.55 -10.80
N THR A 13 3.97 -7.86 -9.64
CA THR A 13 3.71 -7.09 -8.41
C THR A 13 4.49 -5.80 -8.42
N ILE A 14 3.79 -4.70 -8.14
CA ILE A 14 4.36 -3.37 -7.93
C ILE A 14 4.75 -3.25 -6.45
N THR A 15 6.01 -2.92 -6.17
CA THR A 15 6.56 -2.86 -4.81
C THR A 15 6.92 -1.43 -4.42
N PHE A 16 6.37 -0.99 -3.29
CA PHE A 16 6.67 0.28 -2.64
C PHE A 16 7.49 0.00 -1.36
N GLN A 17 8.74 0.44 -1.34
CA GLN A 17 9.65 0.27 -0.19
C GLN A 17 10.77 1.33 -0.19
N ASP A 18 11.60 1.35 0.86
CA ASP A 18 12.64 2.39 1.05
C ASP A 18 13.63 2.47 -0.13
N SER A 19 14.02 1.32 -0.69
CA SER A 19 14.95 1.24 -1.81
C SER A 19 14.75 -0.04 -2.64
N SER A 20 15.20 -0.04 -3.90
CA SER A 20 15.11 -1.21 -4.79
C SER A 20 13.69 -1.74 -5.07
N GLY A 21 12.64 -0.97 -4.71
CA GLY A 21 11.27 -1.19 -5.17
C GLY A 21 10.99 -0.49 -6.49
N ASP A 22 9.78 -0.69 -7.01
CA ASP A 22 9.28 -0.04 -8.22
C ASP A 22 9.00 1.45 -7.99
N ALA A 23 8.62 1.82 -6.76
CA ALA A 23 8.51 3.20 -6.31
C ALA A 23 8.98 3.35 -4.86
N ALA A 24 9.60 4.48 -4.54
CA ALA A 24 10.14 4.73 -3.21
C ALA A 24 9.01 5.08 -2.22
N ILE A 25 9.06 4.51 -1.02
CA ILE A 25 8.35 5.03 0.16
C ILE A 25 9.25 4.83 1.38
N THR A 26 9.66 5.92 2.03
CA THR A 26 10.64 5.89 3.13
C THR A 26 9.95 5.66 4.48
N LEU A 27 9.77 4.38 4.82
CA LEU A 27 9.08 3.92 6.03
C LEU A 27 10.03 3.65 7.20
N ALA A 28 11.34 3.50 6.93
CA ALA A 28 12.33 3.37 7.99
C ALA A 28 12.23 4.54 8.99
N ASN A 29 12.21 4.22 10.29
CA ASN A 29 12.05 5.20 11.37
C ASN A 29 10.78 6.06 11.32
N LEU A 30 9.70 5.61 10.68
CA LEU A 30 8.45 6.37 10.70
C LEU A 30 7.90 6.48 12.13
N ALA A 31 7.89 7.71 12.67
CA ALA A 31 7.43 8.00 14.02
C ALA A 31 5.94 7.64 14.20
N ALA A 32 5.54 7.43 15.45
CA ALA A 32 4.13 7.33 15.80
C ALA A 32 3.44 8.68 15.56
N GLY A 33 2.21 8.66 15.03
CA GLY A 33 1.49 9.89 14.67
C GLY A 33 2.09 10.62 13.47
N ALA A 34 2.83 9.92 12.61
CA ALA A 34 3.34 10.43 11.36
C ALA A 34 2.96 9.50 10.21
N GLY A 35 2.93 10.04 8.99
CA GLY A 35 2.67 9.29 7.78
C GLY A 35 3.71 9.51 6.69
N ARG A 36 3.59 8.71 5.65
CA ARG A 36 4.39 8.79 4.41
C ARG A 36 3.48 8.54 3.22
N VAL A 37 3.76 9.24 2.12
CA VAL A 37 3.23 8.91 0.80
C VAL A 37 4.39 8.52 -0.09
N SER A 38 4.21 7.47 -0.88
CA SER A 38 5.21 7.02 -1.85
C SER A 38 5.45 8.05 -2.95
N ALA A 39 6.59 7.92 -3.62
CA ALA A 39 6.73 8.43 -4.98
C ALA A 39 5.63 7.86 -5.88
N GLN A 40 5.25 8.63 -6.90
CA GLN A 40 4.24 8.23 -7.86
C GLN A 40 4.77 7.09 -8.73
N TYR A 41 4.00 6.02 -8.85
CA TYR A 41 4.28 4.94 -9.80
C TYR A 41 3.41 5.10 -11.05
N ASP A 42 4.06 5.11 -12.21
CA ASP A 42 3.38 5.08 -13.51
C ASP A 42 3.19 3.63 -13.95
N ARG A 43 1.94 3.16 -13.98
CA ARG A 43 1.59 1.80 -14.43
C ARG A 43 1.76 1.61 -15.94
N GLY A 44 2.13 2.65 -16.68
CA GLY A 44 2.30 2.65 -18.13
C GLY A 44 1.03 3.01 -18.89
N ALA A 45 1.19 3.35 -20.17
CA ALA A 45 0.08 3.67 -21.06
C ALA A 45 -0.73 2.41 -21.47
N GLY A 46 -1.97 2.60 -21.88
CA GLY A 46 -2.88 1.54 -22.37
C GLY A 46 -3.70 0.86 -21.28
N SER A 47 -4.46 -0.18 -21.64
CA SER A 47 -5.34 -0.90 -20.70
C SER A 47 -4.56 -1.49 -19.53
N LYS A 48 -5.16 -1.41 -18.33
CA LYS A 48 -4.60 -1.94 -17.09
C LYS A 48 -5.69 -2.66 -16.31
N ALA A 49 -5.30 -3.68 -15.56
CA ALA A 49 -6.22 -4.36 -14.67
C ALA A 49 -6.75 -3.38 -13.61
N MET A 50 -8.07 -3.33 -13.45
CA MET A 50 -8.70 -2.43 -12.48
C MET A 50 -8.55 -2.94 -11.04
N ARG A 51 -8.53 -4.27 -10.84
CA ARG A 51 -8.45 -4.90 -9.52
C ARG A 51 -7.01 -5.23 -9.16
N LEU A 52 -6.60 -4.81 -7.97
CA LEU A 52 -5.28 -5.10 -7.42
C LEU A 52 -5.42 -5.66 -6.01
N LYS A 53 -4.53 -6.60 -5.67
CA LYS A 53 -4.38 -7.15 -4.34
C LYS A 53 -3.34 -6.29 -3.66
N TRP A 54 -3.66 -5.74 -2.50
CA TRP A 54 -2.66 -5.06 -1.70
C TRP A 54 -2.15 -6.00 -0.61
N GLU A 55 -0.86 -5.91 -0.32
CA GLU A 55 -0.19 -6.58 0.78
C GLU A 55 0.75 -5.58 1.44
N ALA A 56 0.85 -5.62 2.77
CA ALA A 56 1.72 -4.74 3.51
C ALA A 56 2.40 -5.50 4.63
N ALA A 57 3.66 -5.16 4.89
CA ALA A 57 4.44 -5.67 6.02
C ALA A 57 4.95 -4.50 6.85
N MET A 58 4.72 -4.55 8.16
CA MET A 58 5.09 -3.49 9.10
C MET A 58 5.76 -4.10 10.33
N LYS A 59 6.93 -3.60 10.69
CA LYS A 59 7.70 -4.04 11.86
C LYS A 59 7.92 -2.86 12.80
N ALA A 60 7.34 -2.97 13.99
CA ALA A 60 7.55 -1.98 15.03
C ALA A 60 8.97 -2.09 15.62
N GLY A 61 9.63 -0.95 15.81
CA GLY A 61 10.92 -0.81 16.48
C GLY A 61 10.84 -0.82 18.01
N ALA A 62 9.63 -0.69 18.56
CA ALA A 62 9.33 -0.81 19.98
C ALA A 62 8.09 -1.68 20.20
N THR A 63 7.79 -2.00 21.47
CA THR A 63 6.60 -2.76 21.83
C THR A 63 5.33 -2.01 21.45
N VAL A 64 4.43 -2.67 20.72
CA VAL A 64 3.11 -2.15 20.35
C VAL A 64 2.01 -2.72 21.23
N VAL A 65 0.87 -2.02 21.31
CA VAL A 65 -0.34 -2.51 21.98
C VAL A 65 -1.15 -3.36 21.00
N VAL A 66 -1.82 -4.41 21.49
CA VAL A 66 -2.74 -5.20 20.65
C VAL A 66 -3.88 -4.31 20.14
N GLY A 67 -4.20 -4.43 18.86
CA GLY A 67 -5.24 -3.64 18.21
C GLY A 67 -4.76 -2.26 17.73
N ALA A 68 -3.50 -1.89 18.00
CA ALA A 68 -2.83 -0.79 17.32
C ALA A 68 -2.80 -1.05 15.80
N VAL A 69 -2.91 0.01 14.99
CA VAL A 69 -3.01 -0.13 13.53
C VAL A 69 -2.05 0.77 12.77
N TYR A 70 -1.52 0.23 11.66
CA TYR A 70 -1.01 1.03 10.56
C TYR A 70 -2.13 1.15 9.53
N ARG A 71 -2.48 2.37 9.13
CA ARG A 71 -3.54 2.60 8.13
C ARG A 71 -2.92 2.75 6.75
N ILE A 72 -3.46 2.02 5.78
CA ILE A 72 -2.97 2.01 4.40
C ILE A 72 -3.94 2.80 3.55
N TYR A 73 -3.40 3.76 2.81
CA TYR A 73 -4.13 4.62 1.90
C TYR A 73 -3.65 4.41 0.47
N ALA A 74 -4.50 4.73 -0.49
CA ALA A 74 -4.10 4.81 -1.88
C ALA A 74 -4.86 5.91 -2.62
N THR A 75 -4.23 6.43 -3.68
CA THR A 75 -4.86 7.32 -4.66
C THR A 75 -4.46 6.87 -6.05
N ALA A 76 -5.33 7.15 -7.01
CA ALA A 76 -5.04 6.96 -8.42
C ALA A 76 -5.63 8.12 -9.21
N GLY A 77 -4.77 8.86 -9.90
CA GLY A 77 -5.13 10.11 -10.53
C GLY A 77 -4.28 10.43 -11.76
N THR A 78 -4.59 11.56 -12.40
CA THR A 78 -3.86 12.09 -13.56
C THR A 78 -3.37 13.51 -13.33
N VAL A 79 -3.64 14.11 -12.18
CA VAL A 79 -3.38 15.53 -11.91
C VAL A 79 -2.65 15.68 -10.58
N ASN A 80 -1.44 16.23 -10.65
CA ASN A 80 -0.51 16.59 -9.56
C ASN A 80 -1.07 17.64 -8.56
N THR A 81 -2.37 17.89 -8.54
CA THR A 81 -2.97 18.86 -7.62
C THR A 81 -3.44 18.12 -6.38
N TYR A 82 -2.53 18.02 -5.40
CA TYR A 82 -2.77 17.79 -3.97
C TYR A 82 -3.01 16.35 -3.48
N ALA A 83 -3.32 15.39 -4.35
CA ALA A 83 -3.43 13.97 -3.94
C ALA A 83 -2.22 13.13 -4.36
N ASP A 84 -1.66 13.42 -5.54
CA ASP A 84 -0.61 12.60 -6.13
C ASP A 84 0.77 13.24 -5.89
N TYR A 85 1.55 12.67 -4.97
CA TYR A 85 2.90 13.13 -4.70
C TYR A 85 3.86 12.55 -5.74
N LEU A 86 4.57 13.42 -6.47
CA LEU A 86 5.55 12.97 -7.48
C LEU A 86 6.73 12.20 -6.86
N ALA A 87 7.12 12.57 -5.65
CA ALA A 87 8.22 11.98 -4.91
C ALA A 87 7.75 11.52 -3.52
N ASP A 88 8.55 10.65 -2.89
CA ASP A 88 8.33 10.29 -1.49
C ASP A 88 8.23 11.53 -0.61
N ALA A 89 7.21 11.56 0.25
CA ALA A 89 6.92 12.72 1.08
C ALA A 89 6.47 12.31 2.49
N GLY A 90 6.97 13.05 3.47
CA GLY A 90 6.50 12.97 4.86
C GLY A 90 5.14 13.64 5.03
N ILE A 91 4.28 13.02 5.82
CA ILE A 91 2.94 13.52 6.17
C ILE A 91 2.90 13.80 7.67
N ALA A 92 2.70 15.07 8.02
CA ALA A 92 2.69 15.52 9.41
C ALA A 92 1.34 15.27 10.11
N THR A 93 0.23 15.28 9.36
CA THR A 93 -1.11 15.07 9.91
C THR A 93 -1.91 14.09 9.07
N GLU A 94 -2.69 13.23 9.73
CA GLU A 94 -3.51 12.23 9.05
C GLU A 94 -4.53 12.84 8.09
N THR A 95 -4.99 14.06 8.38
CA THR A 95 -5.95 14.80 7.55
C THR A 95 -5.47 15.04 6.12
N MET A 96 -4.15 14.95 5.86
CA MET A 96 -3.62 15.05 4.50
C MET A 96 -4.01 13.84 3.63
N PHE A 97 -4.41 12.73 4.22
CA PHE A 97 -4.98 11.57 3.52
C PHE A 97 -6.48 11.72 3.21
N SER A 98 -7.12 12.87 3.47
CA SER A 98 -8.57 13.04 3.27
C SER A 98 -9.04 12.83 1.83
N ASN A 99 -8.13 13.00 0.86
CA ASN A 99 -8.41 12.77 -0.57
C ASN A 99 -7.96 11.38 -1.05
N PHE A 100 -7.42 10.54 -0.15
CA PHE A 100 -7.03 9.18 -0.44
C PHE A 100 -8.13 8.21 -0.03
N TRP A 101 -8.19 7.06 -0.70
CA TRP A 101 -9.00 5.94 -0.26
C TRP A 101 -8.27 5.20 0.86
N LEU A 102 -8.96 4.99 1.99
CA LEU A 102 -8.50 4.03 2.99
C LEU A 102 -8.70 2.62 2.43
N ILE A 103 -7.60 1.92 2.15
CA ILE A 103 -7.65 0.59 1.52
C ILE A 103 -7.60 -0.57 2.53
N GLY A 104 -7.13 -0.29 3.74
CA GLY A 104 -7.10 -1.27 4.82
C GLY A 104 -6.14 -0.93 5.94
N HIS A 105 -5.88 -1.93 6.78
CA HIS A 105 -5.07 -1.80 7.98
C HIS A 105 -4.12 -2.99 8.14
N VAL A 106 -2.94 -2.74 8.71
CA VAL A 106 -2.11 -3.77 9.34
C VAL A 106 -2.33 -3.65 10.85
N VAL A 107 -2.94 -4.68 11.46
CA VAL A 107 -3.29 -4.69 12.88
C VAL A 107 -2.21 -5.43 13.67
N CYS A 108 -1.72 -4.82 14.75
CA CYS A 108 -0.81 -5.46 15.69
C CYS A 108 -1.58 -6.50 16.53
N SER A 109 -1.37 -7.78 16.26
CA SER A 109 -2.10 -8.88 16.90
C SER A 109 -1.50 -9.34 18.24
N ILE A 110 -0.28 -8.91 18.55
CA ILE A 110 0.46 -9.32 19.76
C ILE A 110 1.26 -8.14 20.33
N VAL A 111 1.47 -8.15 21.64
CA VAL A 111 2.32 -7.18 22.35
C VAL A 111 3.79 -7.59 22.20
N THR A 112 4.44 -7.12 21.15
CA THR A 112 5.86 -7.43 20.91
C THR A 112 6.54 -6.28 20.18
N SER A 113 7.85 -6.16 20.34
CA SER A 113 8.70 -5.46 19.38
C SER A 113 9.26 -6.45 18.37
N GLY A 114 9.75 -5.98 17.23
CA GLY A 114 10.58 -6.79 16.34
C GLY A 114 9.88 -7.92 15.57
N THR A 115 8.56 -8.07 15.69
CA THR A 115 7.77 -8.96 14.83
C THR A 115 7.22 -8.19 13.65
N VAL A 116 7.21 -8.83 12.47
CA VAL A 116 6.58 -8.29 11.28
C VAL A 116 5.09 -8.64 11.30
N PHE A 117 4.26 -7.61 11.23
CA PHE A 117 2.82 -7.72 11.06
C PHE A 117 2.49 -7.61 9.58
N TYR A 118 1.52 -8.39 9.13
CA TYR A 118 1.07 -8.40 7.73
C TYR A 118 -0.39 -8.02 7.64
N GLY A 119 -0.74 -7.28 6.59
CA GLY A 119 -2.12 -7.01 6.18
C GLY A 119 -2.26 -7.21 4.68
N ASN A 120 -3.46 -7.56 4.24
CA ASN A 120 -3.77 -7.69 2.82
C ASN A 120 -5.25 -7.41 2.54
N GLY A 121 -5.56 -7.21 1.26
CA GLY A 121 -6.93 -7.03 0.79
C GLY A 121 -6.97 -6.77 -0.72
N VAL A 122 -8.11 -6.27 -1.18
CA VAL A 122 -8.37 -5.98 -2.59
C VAL A 122 -8.83 -4.54 -2.74
N ILE A 123 -8.37 -3.89 -3.81
CA ILE A 123 -8.78 -2.54 -4.20
C ILE A 123 -9.07 -2.47 -5.69
N GLU A 124 -9.89 -1.49 -6.06
CA GLU A 124 -10.09 -1.09 -7.45
C GLU A 124 -9.39 0.23 -7.69
N MET A 125 -8.53 0.27 -8.71
CA MET A 125 -7.65 1.38 -8.99
C MET A 125 -7.64 1.68 -10.49
N PRO A 126 -8.50 2.60 -10.96
CA PRO A 126 -8.67 2.90 -12.38
C PRO A 126 -7.57 3.80 -12.96
N GLY A 127 -6.80 4.49 -12.11
CA GLY A 127 -5.78 5.44 -12.56
C GLY A 127 -4.49 4.79 -13.07
N ARG A 128 -3.82 5.49 -13.99
CA ARG A 128 -2.49 5.17 -14.51
C ARG A 128 -1.41 5.46 -13.48
N TYR A 129 -1.48 6.63 -12.85
CA TYR A 129 -0.54 7.04 -11.82
C TYR A 129 -1.11 6.70 -10.46
N VAL A 130 -0.29 6.06 -9.62
CA VAL A 130 -0.73 5.54 -8.33
C VAL A 130 0.26 5.93 -7.24
N ASN A 131 -0.29 6.27 -6.09
CA ASN A 131 0.48 6.48 -4.87
C ASN A 131 -0.13 5.63 -3.76
N VAL A 132 0.73 5.16 -2.85
CA VAL A 132 0.31 4.52 -1.60
C VAL A 132 0.74 5.36 -0.42
N GLY A 133 -0.09 5.35 0.61
CA GLY A 133 0.12 6.07 1.84
C GLY A 133 0.15 5.13 3.04
N LEU A 134 0.96 5.47 4.03
CA LEU A 134 0.96 4.83 5.34
C LEU A 134 0.76 5.88 6.42
N TRP A 135 -0.15 5.64 7.34
CA TRP A 135 -0.24 6.37 8.60
C TRP A 135 0.06 5.45 9.78
N ASN A 136 1.00 5.86 10.63
CA ASN A 136 1.39 5.10 11.81
C ASN A 136 0.57 5.53 13.04
N ALA A 137 -0.55 4.85 13.28
CA ALA A 137 -1.40 5.05 14.45
C ALA A 137 -1.08 4.05 15.58
N THR A 138 0.12 3.45 15.61
CA THR A 138 0.41 2.36 16.55
C THR A 138 0.93 2.79 17.91
N GLY A 139 1.36 4.04 18.05
CA GLY A 139 2.06 4.52 19.25
C GLY A 139 3.53 4.10 19.32
N ALA A 140 4.06 3.35 18.34
CA ALA A 140 5.46 2.96 18.25
C ALA A 140 6.10 3.39 16.92
N ILE A 141 7.40 3.66 16.92
CA ILE A 141 8.17 3.92 15.70
C ILE A 141 8.35 2.63 14.88
N LEU A 142 8.39 2.72 13.55
CA LEU A 142 8.81 1.60 12.69
C LEU A 142 10.32 1.34 12.80
N THR A 143 10.75 0.10 12.56
CA THR A 143 12.18 -0.26 12.61
C THR A 143 13.01 0.53 11.60
N ASN A 144 14.22 0.92 12.00
CA ASN A 144 15.25 1.47 11.11
C ASN A 144 15.99 0.39 10.32
N THR A 145 15.25 -0.41 9.55
CA THR A 145 15.87 -1.44 8.72
C THR A 145 15.25 -1.34 7.34
N ALA A 146 16.10 -1.05 6.36
CA ALA A 146 15.67 -0.85 4.98
C ALA A 146 14.90 -2.06 4.47
N ASN A 147 13.81 -1.80 3.74
CA ASN A 147 13.00 -2.78 3.02
C ASN A 147 12.33 -3.85 3.91
N VAL A 148 12.37 -3.70 5.24
CA VAL A 148 11.58 -4.54 6.15
C VAL A 148 10.12 -4.13 6.16
N ASN A 149 9.86 -2.83 5.99
CA ASN A 149 8.52 -2.28 5.86
C ASN A 149 8.24 -2.02 4.39
N TRP A 150 7.11 -2.52 3.89
CA TRP A 150 6.76 -2.39 2.47
C TRP A 150 5.27 -2.48 2.24
N ILE A 151 4.83 -1.97 1.09
CA ILE A 151 3.49 -2.11 0.55
C ILE A 151 3.63 -2.63 -0.88
N LYS A 152 2.81 -3.61 -1.26
CA LYS A 152 2.79 -4.22 -2.59
C LYS A 152 1.40 -4.16 -3.17
N LEU A 153 1.33 -3.94 -4.48
CA LEU A 153 0.11 -4.00 -5.27
C LEU A 153 0.29 -5.02 -6.40
N THR A 154 -0.49 -6.10 -6.40
CA THR A 154 -0.45 -7.13 -7.44
C THR A 154 -1.72 -7.03 -8.27
N PRO A 155 -1.65 -6.64 -9.55
CA PRO A 155 -2.82 -6.67 -10.42
C PRO A 155 -3.29 -8.11 -10.65
N PHE A 156 -4.60 -8.31 -10.68
CA PHE A 156 -5.19 -9.63 -10.97
C PHE A 156 -6.44 -9.46 -11.85
N PRO A 157 -6.29 -9.22 -13.16
CA PRO A 157 -7.45 -9.24 -14.06
C PRO A 157 -8.13 -10.61 -14.08
N ASP A 158 -9.41 -10.60 -14.39
CA ASP A 158 -10.17 -11.82 -14.63
C ASP A 158 -9.74 -12.44 -15.96
N GLU A 159 -9.51 -13.75 -15.96
CA GLU A 159 -9.18 -14.53 -17.16
C GLU A 159 -10.48 -14.86 -17.90
N ILE A 160 -10.87 -13.97 -18.81
CA ILE A 160 -12.01 -14.20 -19.69
C ILE A 160 -11.56 -15.13 -20.82
N GLN A 161 -12.13 -16.34 -20.87
CA GLN A 161 -11.91 -17.26 -21.99
C GLN A 161 -12.37 -16.58 -23.29
N ALA A 162 -11.45 -16.43 -24.24
CA ALA A 162 -11.82 -16.04 -25.59
C ALA A 162 -12.74 -17.12 -26.16
N ALA A 163 -13.92 -16.75 -26.64
CA ALA A 163 -14.73 -17.64 -27.47
C ALA A 163 -13.88 -17.99 -28.70
N ALA A 164 -13.60 -19.28 -28.89
CA ALA A 164 -12.93 -19.81 -30.06
C ALA A 164 -13.77 -19.59 -31.33
#